data_AF-A0A352IL46-F1
#
_entry.id   AF-A0A352IL46-F1
#
_cell.length_a   1.000
_cell.length_b   1.000
_cell.length_c   1.000
_cell.angle_alpha   90.00
_cell.angle_beta   90.00
_cell.angle_gamma   90.00
#
_symmetry.space_group_name_H-M   'P 1'
#
loop_
_entity.id
_entity.type
_entity.pdbx_description
1 polymer ?
#
loop_
_entity_poly.entity_id
_entity_poly.type
_entity_poly.pdbx_seq_one_letter_code
_entity_poly.pdbx_strand_id
1 'polypeptide(L)'
;MKKLLLISIVFAMILTACDSILPSPEKPDNGEKMSIEEYYPITENTKYSYEGKENEFAAYVAFVDYISDNRIQNRTNNGGTESVNVLEIKDDQLTLLYSRGETYFRQNFLNNEYGEGKILLKSPLKEGNSWAYDENTTATITGLSKEVVTTIGNYQTIEVTLEGEEGKTVNYYAKDVGLVKTISSGEGYEVSSTLSSVENNIPLIQTITLFYPTIDGSIDTIDVQIEFNTNDEPIDVIEEVVKDLSIYEVLSSNTKINELYFDEEENSVHIDLSKEFITEMNAGASFEALILQSLTNTLGNYYGVQEVYITIDGGPYESGHIIIEEGEPSIVNYDNVNPKE
;
A
#
# COMPACT_ATOMS: atom_id res chain seq x y z
N MET A 1 -74.90 -59.95 -38.46
CA MET A 1 -74.71 -58.78 -39.35
C MET A 1 -74.33 -57.59 -38.50
N LYS A 2 -73.20 -56.95 -38.85
CA LYS A 2 -72.66 -55.62 -38.46
C LYS A 2 -72.51 -55.22 -36.97
N LYS A 3 -71.25 -54.92 -36.65
CA LYS A 3 -70.63 -54.28 -35.48
C LYS A 3 -71.30 -52.98 -35.01
N LEU A 4 -71.22 -52.66 -33.71
CA LEU A 4 -71.04 -51.30 -33.13
C LEU A 4 -70.71 -51.47 -31.63
N LEU A 5 -69.44 -51.42 -31.20
CA LEU A 5 -68.63 -50.29 -30.70
C LEU A 5 -69.13 -49.66 -29.37
N LEU A 6 -68.37 -50.00 -28.31
CA LEU A 6 -68.47 -49.58 -26.91
C LEU A 6 -67.78 -48.22 -26.71
N ILE A 7 -68.40 -47.29 -25.99
CA ILE A 7 -67.71 -46.15 -25.34
C ILE A 7 -68.39 -45.91 -23.97
N SER A 8 -67.67 -46.21 -22.89
CA SER A 8 -67.99 -45.76 -21.52
C SER A 8 -66.89 -44.79 -21.08
N ILE A 9 -67.30 -43.56 -20.77
CA ILE A 9 -66.45 -42.49 -20.24
C ILE A 9 -66.39 -42.66 -18.72
N VAL A 10 -65.19 -42.88 -18.18
CA VAL A 10 -64.90 -42.84 -16.73
C VAL A 10 -64.14 -41.55 -16.44
N PHE A 11 -64.69 -40.77 -15.53
CA PHE A 11 -64.17 -39.50 -15.03
C PHE A 11 -63.14 -39.79 -13.92
N ALA A 12 -61.87 -39.43 -14.12
CA ALA A 12 -60.83 -39.55 -13.11
C ALA A 12 -60.27 -38.16 -12.79
N MET A 13 -60.49 -37.69 -11.56
CA MET A 13 -59.79 -36.52 -11.01
C MET A 13 -58.33 -36.90 -10.74
N ILE A 14 -57.39 -36.14 -11.30
CA ILE A 14 -55.97 -36.25 -11.00
C ILE A 14 -55.58 -34.99 -10.20
N LEU A 15 -55.27 -35.18 -8.92
CA LEU A 15 -54.50 -34.23 -8.13
C LEU A 15 -53.01 -34.52 -8.39
N THR A 16 -52.35 -33.67 -9.17
CA THR A 16 -50.89 -33.68 -9.30
C THR A 16 -50.28 -32.76 -8.26
N ALA A 17 -49.68 -33.35 -7.22
CA ALA A 17 -48.65 -32.69 -6.43
C ALA A 17 -47.37 -32.67 -7.28
N CYS A 18 -46.86 -31.48 -7.60
CA CYS A 18 -45.53 -31.32 -8.15
C CYS A 18 -44.54 -31.18 -6.98
N ASP A 19 -43.76 -32.23 -6.73
CA ASP A 19 -42.48 -32.11 -6.05
C ASP A 19 -41.57 -31.20 -6.88
N SER A 20 -41.29 -30.01 -6.35
CA SER A 20 -40.20 -29.18 -6.83
C SER A 20 -38.88 -29.84 -6.44
N ILE A 21 -38.23 -30.49 -7.39
CA ILE A 21 -36.83 -30.92 -7.30
C ILE A 21 -35.99 -29.65 -7.19
N LEU A 22 -35.60 -29.27 -5.97
CA LEU A 22 -34.50 -28.35 -5.75
C LEU A 22 -33.21 -29.07 -6.14
N PRO A 23 -32.29 -28.45 -6.92
CA PRO A 23 -30.97 -29.01 -7.11
C PRO A 23 -30.27 -29.08 -5.74
N SER A 24 -29.77 -30.28 -5.41
CA SER A 24 -28.90 -30.49 -4.26
C SER A 24 -27.65 -29.61 -4.42
N PRO A 25 -27.13 -28.98 -3.36
CA PRO A 25 -25.86 -28.28 -3.46
C PRO A 25 -24.79 -29.32 -3.84
N GLU A 26 -24.18 -29.15 -5.02
CA GLU A 26 -23.01 -29.91 -5.41
C GLU A 26 -21.96 -29.77 -4.31
N LYS A 27 -21.57 -30.89 -3.71
CA LYS A 27 -20.29 -30.97 -3.00
C LYS A 27 -19.20 -30.70 -4.04
N PRO A 28 -18.24 -29.80 -3.79
CA PRO A 28 -17.04 -29.77 -4.60
C PRO A 28 -16.27 -31.07 -4.32
N ASP A 29 -16.25 -31.96 -5.31
CA ASP A 29 -15.28 -33.04 -5.42
C ASP A 29 -14.47 -32.80 -6.70
N ASN A 30 -13.26 -32.27 -6.53
CA ASN A 30 -12.06 -32.74 -7.21
C ASN A 30 -10.85 -32.00 -6.64
N GLY A 31 -9.78 -32.73 -6.37
CA GLY A 31 -8.56 -32.26 -5.70
C GLY A 31 -7.74 -31.21 -6.47
N GLU A 32 -8.31 -30.06 -6.77
CA GLU A 32 -7.54 -28.85 -7.08
C GLU A 32 -6.76 -28.44 -5.82
N LYS A 33 -5.44 -28.38 -5.96
CA LYS A 33 -4.54 -27.92 -4.90
C LYS A 33 -4.75 -26.40 -4.78
N MET A 34 -5.48 -25.96 -3.75
CA MET A 34 -5.58 -24.54 -3.39
C MET A 34 -4.18 -23.93 -3.28
N SER A 35 -3.96 -22.78 -3.91
CA SER A 35 -2.66 -22.08 -3.88
C SER A 35 -2.73 -20.80 -3.03
N ILE A 36 -1.57 -20.26 -2.64
CA ILE A 36 -1.53 -19.03 -1.83
C ILE A 36 -1.95 -17.82 -2.66
N GLU A 37 -1.55 -17.79 -3.92
CA GLU A 37 -1.82 -16.72 -4.90
C GLU A 37 -3.33 -16.54 -5.12
N GLU A 38 -4.10 -17.63 -5.09
CA GLU A 38 -5.57 -17.55 -5.18
C GLU A 38 -6.19 -16.81 -3.98
N TYR A 39 -5.55 -16.85 -2.81
CA TYR A 39 -6.02 -16.22 -1.56
C TYR A 39 -5.27 -14.94 -1.20
N TYR A 40 -4.34 -14.50 -2.05
CA TYR A 40 -3.66 -13.22 -1.95
C TYR A 40 -3.25 -12.75 -3.35
N PRO A 41 -4.22 -12.40 -4.21
CA PRO A 41 -3.92 -11.97 -5.56
C PRO A 41 -3.22 -10.61 -5.57
N ILE A 42 -2.25 -10.46 -6.45
CA ILE A 42 -1.52 -9.21 -6.65
C ILE A 42 -2.27 -8.38 -7.69
N THR A 43 -2.76 -7.20 -7.30
CA THR A 43 -3.50 -6.31 -8.19
C THR A 43 -2.91 -4.91 -8.15
N GLU A 44 -2.44 -4.41 -9.29
CA GLU A 44 -1.94 -3.05 -9.42
C GLU A 44 -3.08 -2.01 -9.28
N ASN A 45 -2.72 -0.79 -8.88
CA ASN A 45 -3.61 0.37 -8.83
C ASN A 45 -4.92 0.10 -8.08
N THR A 46 -4.84 -0.68 -7.01
CA THR A 46 -6.01 -1.14 -6.28
C THR A 46 -6.00 -0.60 -4.86
N LYS A 47 -7.15 -0.03 -4.48
CA LYS A 47 -7.44 0.44 -3.13
C LYS A 47 -8.45 -0.49 -2.48
N TYR A 48 -8.10 -0.99 -1.30
CA TYR A 48 -9.00 -1.73 -0.42
C TYR A 48 -9.41 -0.81 0.73
N SER A 49 -10.70 -0.78 1.07
CA SER A 49 -11.18 -0.08 2.28
C SER A 49 -11.77 -1.08 3.26
N TYR A 50 -11.48 -0.90 4.55
CA TYR A 50 -11.98 -1.75 5.63
C TYR A 50 -12.72 -0.90 6.66
N GLU A 51 -13.94 -1.29 6.97
CA GLU A 51 -14.74 -0.71 8.06
C GLU A 51 -14.29 -1.28 9.42
N GLY A 52 -14.03 -0.38 10.36
CA GLY A 52 -13.66 -0.72 11.73
C GLY A 52 -14.86 -0.78 12.69
N LYS A 53 -14.77 -1.63 13.71
CA LYS A 53 -15.70 -1.66 14.85
C LYS A 53 -14.94 -1.66 16.17
N GLU A 54 -15.55 -1.03 17.19
CA GLU A 54 -15.06 -0.92 18.58
C GLU A 54 -13.77 -0.10 18.80
N ASN A 55 -13.05 0.29 17.74
CA ASN A 55 -11.86 1.14 17.83
C ASN A 55 -11.77 2.07 16.61
N GLU A 56 -11.42 3.35 16.83
CA GLU A 56 -11.32 4.37 15.77
C GLU A 56 -10.20 4.08 14.76
N PHE A 57 -9.16 3.34 15.17
CA PHE A 57 -8.04 2.92 14.32
C PHE A 57 -8.26 1.53 13.68
N ALA A 58 -9.43 0.92 13.86
CA ALA A 58 -9.78 -0.36 13.23
C ALA A 58 -10.21 -0.21 11.77
N ALA A 59 -10.67 0.98 11.38
CA ALA A 59 -10.92 1.29 9.98
C ALA A 59 -9.60 1.65 9.31
N TYR A 60 -9.35 1.12 8.11
CA TYR A 60 -8.16 1.47 7.35
C TYR A 60 -8.38 1.30 5.86
N VAL A 61 -7.54 1.96 5.08
CA VAL A 61 -7.39 1.70 3.64
C VAL A 61 -6.05 1.03 3.38
N ALA A 62 -5.97 0.23 2.33
CA ALA A 62 -4.72 -0.34 1.83
C ALA A 62 -4.55 -0.05 0.34
N PHE A 63 -3.35 0.35 -0.07
CA PHE A 63 -2.93 0.58 -1.44
C PHE A 63 -1.73 -0.29 -1.79
N VAL A 64 -1.61 -0.66 -3.06
CA VAL A 64 -0.44 -1.36 -3.59
C VAL A 64 0.57 -0.36 -4.14
N ASP A 65 1.65 -0.11 -3.40
CA ASP A 65 2.70 0.84 -3.79
C ASP A 65 3.60 0.23 -4.87
N TYR A 66 4.11 -0.98 -4.65
CA TYR A 66 5.05 -1.64 -5.57
C TYR A 66 4.77 -3.13 -5.73
N ILE A 67 5.07 -3.66 -6.91
CA ILE A 67 5.01 -5.08 -7.26
C ILE A 67 6.28 -5.43 -8.05
N SER A 68 6.96 -6.50 -7.65
CA SER A 68 8.07 -7.09 -8.41
C SER A 68 8.04 -8.60 -8.24
N ASP A 69 7.83 -9.33 -9.35
CA ASP A 69 7.69 -10.79 -9.39
C ASP A 69 6.69 -11.33 -8.36
N ASN A 70 7.20 -11.87 -7.26
CA ASN A 70 6.44 -12.47 -6.17
C ASN A 70 6.42 -11.62 -4.89
N ARG A 71 6.97 -10.40 -4.95
CA ARG A 71 6.99 -9.42 -3.85
C ARG A 71 6.04 -8.27 -4.10
N ILE A 72 5.45 -7.79 -3.01
CA ILE A 72 4.41 -6.76 -3.00
C ILE A 72 4.71 -5.81 -1.85
N GLN A 73 4.65 -4.51 -2.10
CA GLN A 73 4.67 -3.49 -1.06
C GLN A 73 3.30 -2.86 -0.96
N ASN A 74 2.67 -3.00 0.20
CA ASN A 74 1.38 -2.39 0.49
C ASN A 74 1.54 -1.27 1.51
N ARG A 75 0.82 -0.18 1.29
CA ARG A 75 0.64 0.91 2.23
C ARG A 75 -0.71 0.78 2.91
N THR A 76 -0.77 0.95 4.22
CA THR A 76 -2.01 1.04 4.98
C THR A 76 -2.14 2.37 5.68
N ASN A 77 -3.32 2.96 5.71
CA ASN A 77 -3.63 4.18 6.48
C ASN A 77 -4.89 3.94 7.32
N ASN A 78 -4.78 4.06 8.64
CA ASN A 78 -5.89 3.85 9.59
C ASN A 78 -6.41 5.14 10.24
N GLY A 79 -6.07 6.30 9.68
CA GLY A 79 -6.38 7.63 10.23
C GLY A 79 -5.45 8.07 11.37
N GLY A 80 -4.72 7.16 12.00
CA GLY A 80 -3.71 7.47 13.01
C GLY A 80 -2.28 7.47 12.46
N THR A 81 -1.96 6.53 11.57
CA THR A 81 -0.63 6.42 10.95
C THR A 81 -0.72 5.78 9.56
N GLU A 82 0.35 5.97 8.79
CA GLU A 82 0.61 5.20 7.57
C GLU A 82 1.74 4.21 7.79
N SER A 83 1.55 2.99 7.31
CA SER A 83 2.56 1.93 7.39
C SER A 83 2.79 1.32 6.02
N VAL A 84 4.03 0.91 5.75
CA VAL A 84 4.40 0.12 4.58
C VAL A 84 4.76 -1.29 5.00
N ASN A 85 4.33 -2.27 4.21
CA ASN A 85 4.57 -3.69 4.44
C ASN A 85 5.10 -4.32 3.16
N VAL A 86 6.23 -5.03 3.24
CA VAL A 86 6.73 -5.86 2.13
C VAL A 86 6.34 -7.32 2.39
N LEU A 87 5.60 -7.88 1.44
CA LEU A 87 5.15 -9.26 1.44
C LEU A 87 5.81 -10.04 0.31
N GLU A 88 6.03 -11.33 0.51
CA GLU A 88 6.55 -12.25 -0.50
C GLU A 88 5.68 -13.52 -0.55
N ILE A 89 5.33 -13.95 -1.77
CA ILE A 89 4.71 -15.25 -2.02
C ILE A 89 5.78 -16.19 -2.54
N LYS A 90 6.21 -17.16 -1.72
CA LYS A 90 7.26 -18.09 -2.10
C LYS A 90 7.11 -19.40 -1.34
N ASP A 91 7.52 -20.51 -1.95
CA ASP A 91 7.52 -21.84 -1.32
C ASP A 91 6.14 -22.20 -0.70
N ASP A 92 5.08 -21.93 -1.46
CA ASP A 92 3.67 -22.09 -1.09
C ASP A 92 3.30 -21.38 0.26
N GLN A 93 3.91 -20.22 0.54
CA GLN A 93 3.69 -19.37 1.72
C GLN A 93 3.54 -17.89 1.35
N LEU A 94 2.70 -17.17 2.08
CA LEU A 94 2.65 -15.71 2.12
C LEU A 94 3.39 -15.24 3.38
N THR A 95 4.43 -14.45 3.21
CA THR A 95 5.30 -13.99 4.31
C THR A 95 5.36 -12.47 4.33
N LEU A 96 5.17 -11.86 5.51
CA LEU A 96 5.49 -10.47 5.79
C LEU A 96 6.98 -10.36 6.09
N LEU A 97 7.76 -9.82 5.15
CA LEU A 97 9.22 -9.69 5.27
C LEU A 97 9.62 -8.43 6.04
N TYR A 98 8.85 -7.35 5.90
CA TYR A 98 9.17 -6.05 6.49
C TYR A 98 7.90 -5.25 6.78
N SER A 99 7.94 -4.46 7.85
CA SER A 99 6.86 -3.56 8.25
C SER A 99 7.46 -2.32 8.90
N ARG A 100 7.10 -1.15 8.40
CA ARG A 100 7.52 0.15 8.95
C ARG A 100 6.29 1.03 9.12
N GLY A 101 6.02 1.42 10.37
CA GLY A 101 5.02 2.44 10.68
C GLY A 101 5.53 3.84 10.39
N GLU A 102 4.66 4.85 10.56
CA GLU A 102 5.00 6.27 10.40
C GLU A 102 5.69 6.60 9.07
N THR A 103 5.35 5.87 8.00
CA THR A 103 5.94 6.05 6.67
C THR A 103 4.97 6.82 5.80
N TYR A 104 5.08 8.15 5.79
CA TYR A 104 4.16 9.05 5.06
C TYR A 104 4.66 9.43 3.67
N PHE A 105 5.91 9.09 3.34
CA PHE A 105 6.49 9.23 2.01
C PHE A 105 6.42 7.92 1.23
N ARG A 106 6.69 8.01 -0.06
CA ARG A 106 6.82 6.86 -0.95
C ARG A 106 8.29 6.52 -1.17
N GLN A 107 8.61 5.24 -1.03
CA GLN A 107 9.93 4.66 -1.25
C GLN A 107 9.75 3.18 -1.57
N ASN A 108 10.51 2.67 -2.52
CA ASN A 108 10.51 1.26 -2.87
C ASN A 108 11.44 0.49 -1.92
N PHE A 109 10.86 -0.40 -1.11
CA PHE A 109 11.61 -1.27 -0.19
C PHE A 109 11.74 -2.71 -0.73
N LEU A 110 11.12 -3.05 -1.87
CA LEU A 110 11.03 -4.44 -2.35
C LEU A 110 12.38 -5.13 -2.53
N ASN A 111 13.41 -4.37 -2.90
CA ASN A 111 14.72 -4.88 -3.29
C ASN A 111 15.68 -5.09 -2.12
N ASN A 112 15.27 -4.77 -0.90
CA ASN A 112 16.10 -4.97 0.28
C ASN A 112 16.28 -6.45 0.60
N GLU A 113 17.36 -6.77 1.31
CA GLU A 113 17.57 -8.08 1.90
C GLU A 113 16.80 -8.18 3.23
N TYR A 114 15.99 -9.23 3.36
CA TYR A 114 15.17 -9.47 4.54
C TYR A 114 15.48 -10.83 5.16
N GLY A 115 15.22 -10.93 6.46
CA GLY A 115 15.25 -12.21 7.20
C GLY A 115 14.06 -13.12 6.86
N GLU A 116 13.79 -14.09 7.72
CA GLU A 116 12.72 -15.09 7.49
C GLU A 116 11.29 -14.51 7.49
N GLY A 117 11.08 -13.33 8.10
CA GLY A 117 9.78 -12.66 8.16
C GLY A 117 8.74 -13.38 9.03
N LYS A 118 7.47 -12.98 8.90
CA LYS A 118 6.32 -13.61 9.58
C LYS A 118 5.39 -14.25 8.57
N ILE A 119 5.16 -15.56 8.69
CA ILE A 119 4.31 -16.30 7.76
C ILE A 119 2.84 -16.02 8.08
N LEU A 120 2.11 -15.43 7.14
CA LEU A 120 0.69 -15.07 7.27
C LEU A 120 -0.25 -16.19 6.83
N LEU A 121 0.11 -16.91 5.76
CA LEU A 121 -0.66 -18.02 5.22
C LEU A 121 0.30 -19.09 4.66
N LYS A 122 0.03 -20.37 4.94
CA LYS A 122 0.96 -21.46 4.62
C LYS A 122 0.26 -22.71 4.13
N SER A 123 0.73 -23.24 3.01
CA SER A 123 0.33 -24.55 2.52
C SER A 123 0.86 -25.69 3.40
N PRO A 124 0.18 -26.85 3.43
CA PRO A 124 -1.08 -27.14 2.75
C PRO A 124 -2.25 -26.36 3.38
N LEU A 125 -3.12 -25.80 2.54
CA LEU A 125 -4.35 -25.13 2.96
C LEU A 125 -5.37 -26.18 3.46
N LYS A 126 -5.16 -26.64 4.69
CA LYS A 126 -5.98 -27.65 5.37
C LYS A 126 -6.26 -27.22 6.81
N GLU A 127 -7.43 -27.54 7.33
CA GLU A 127 -7.74 -27.32 8.75
C GLU A 127 -6.71 -28.05 9.64
N GLY A 128 -6.27 -27.36 10.69
CA GLY A 128 -5.25 -27.83 11.62
C GLY A 128 -3.81 -27.69 11.13
N ASN A 129 -3.56 -27.18 9.91
CA ASN A 129 -2.19 -26.78 9.54
C ASN A 129 -1.74 -25.61 10.41
N SER A 130 -0.55 -25.71 11.01
CA SER A 130 -0.08 -24.76 12.02
C SER A 130 1.42 -24.52 11.92
N TRP A 131 1.86 -23.33 12.30
CA TRP A 131 3.25 -22.89 12.33
C TRP A 131 3.48 -21.86 13.44
N ALA A 132 4.73 -21.66 13.84
CA ALA A 132 5.12 -20.57 14.72
C ALA A 132 5.00 -19.24 13.96
N TYR A 133 4.22 -18.30 14.47
CA TYR A 133 4.11 -16.94 13.92
C TYR A 133 5.21 -16.04 14.48
N ASP A 134 5.47 -16.17 15.77
CA ASP A 134 6.62 -15.64 16.49
C ASP A 134 6.94 -16.56 17.68
N GLU A 135 7.82 -16.15 18.60
CA GLU A 135 8.23 -16.96 19.75
C GLU A 135 7.08 -17.36 20.67
N ASN A 136 6.01 -16.56 20.74
CA ASN A 136 4.91 -16.73 21.71
C ASN A 136 3.54 -16.91 21.05
N THR A 137 3.47 -16.86 19.73
CA THR A 137 2.21 -16.90 18.96
C THR A 137 2.22 -18.05 17.97
N THR A 138 1.16 -18.86 18.00
CA THR A 138 0.93 -19.93 17.04
C THR A 138 -0.12 -19.53 16.01
N ALA A 139 0.20 -19.70 14.73
CA ALA A 139 -0.76 -19.57 13.63
C ALA A 139 -1.36 -20.94 13.29
N THR A 140 -2.67 -20.99 13.03
CA THR A 140 -3.38 -22.22 12.64
C THR A 140 -4.49 -21.93 11.65
N ILE A 141 -4.60 -22.72 10.58
CA ILE A 141 -5.80 -22.73 9.73
C ILE A 141 -6.93 -23.41 10.50
N THR A 142 -7.94 -22.66 10.91
CA THR A 142 -9.07 -23.14 11.72
C THR A 142 -10.36 -23.33 10.91
N GLY A 143 -10.37 -22.94 9.64
CA GLY A 143 -11.47 -23.17 8.72
C GLY A 143 -11.07 -23.00 7.25
N LEU A 144 -11.71 -23.73 6.33
CA LEU A 144 -11.47 -23.62 4.88
C LEU A 144 -12.62 -22.99 4.07
N SER A 145 -13.81 -22.92 4.66
CA SER A 145 -15.01 -22.40 4.00
C SER A 145 -15.88 -21.70 5.04
N LYS A 146 -15.32 -20.70 5.72
CA LYS A 146 -16.07 -19.85 6.65
C LYS A 146 -16.73 -18.73 5.86
N GLU A 147 -18.04 -18.60 6.01
CA GLU A 147 -18.77 -17.48 5.41
C GLU A 147 -18.48 -16.19 6.17
N VAL A 148 -18.02 -15.17 5.45
CA VAL A 148 -17.85 -13.80 5.95
C VAL A 148 -18.75 -12.88 5.15
N VAL A 149 -19.64 -12.16 5.86
CA VAL A 149 -20.53 -11.16 5.27
C VAL A 149 -19.83 -9.80 5.28
N THR A 150 -19.77 -9.15 4.11
CA THR A 150 -19.24 -7.80 3.93
C THR A 150 -20.29 -6.91 3.26
N THR A 151 -20.02 -5.61 3.14
CA THR A 151 -20.93 -4.69 2.43
C THR A 151 -20.92 -4.89 0.90
N ILE A 152 -19.87 -5.53 0.36
CA ILE A 152 -19.70 -5.79 -1.08
C ILE A 152 -20.00 -7.23 -1.49
N GLY A 153 -20.36 -8.10 -0.54
CA GLY A 153 -20.74 -9.49 -0.81
C GLY A 153 -20.44 -10.46 0.33
N ASN A 154 -20.85 -11.71 0.16
CA ASN A 154 -20.49 -12.80 1.06
C ASN A 154 -19.33 -13.59 0.47
N TYR A 155 -18.32 -13.89 1.29
CA TYR A 155 -17.14 -14.65 0.87
C TYR A 155 -17.04 -15.96 1.63
N GLN A 156 -16.66 -17.03 0.92
CA GLN A 156 -16.13 -18.25 1.56
C GLN A 156 -14.63 -18.07 1.76
N THR A 157 -14.17 -18.29 2.99
CA THR A 157 -12.83 -17.88 3.41
C THR A 157 -12.05 -18.99 4.09
N ILE A 158 -10.73 -18.91 3.96
CA ILE A 158 -9.78 -19.57 4.85
C ILE A 158 -9.66 -18.72 6.11
N GLU A 159 -9.91 -19.34 7.26
CA GLU A 159 -9.76 -18.74 8.58
C GLU A 159 -8.41 -19.13 9.16
N VAL A 160 -7.56 -18.14 9.45
CA VAL A 160 -6.28 -18.31 10.14
C VAL A 160 -6.38 -17.66 11.50
N THR A 161 -6.23 -18.46 12.56
CA THR A 161 -6.16 -17.99 13.94
C THR A 161 -4.70 -17.87 14.37
N LEU A 162 -4.32 -16.68 14.82
CA LEU A 162 -3.13 -16.39 15.61
C LEU A 162 -3.52 -16.38 17.07
N GLU A 163 -2.92 -17.24 17.90
CA GLU A 163 -3.22 -17.34 19.32
C GLU A 163 -1.93 -17.32 20.13
N GLY A 164 -1.86 -16.41 21.11
CA GLY A 164 -0.74 -16.24 22.03
C GLY A 164 -1.25 -15.88 23.43
N GLU A 165 -0.34 -15.58 24.36
CA GLU A 165 -0.71 -15.30 25.76
C GLU A 165 -1.58 -14.04 25.92
N GLU A 166 -1.34 -13.03 25.08
CA GLU A 166 -1.96 -11.70 25.20
C GLU A 166 -3.31 -11.57 24.47
N GLY A 167 -3.70 -12.58 23.69
CA GLY A 167 -4.95 -12.57 22.96
C GLY A 167 -4.95 -13.42 21.71
N LYS A 168 -5.95 -13.17 20.88
CA LYS A 168 -6.24 -13.91 19.66
C LYS A 168 -6.54 -12.95 18.53
N THR A 169 -5.93 -13.19 17.36
CA THR A 169 -6.29 -12.53 16.11
C THR A 169 -6.75 -13.57 15.09
N VAL A 170 -7.87 -13.32 14.42
CA VAL A 170 -8.42 -14.18 13.38
C VAL A 170 -8.46 -13.42 12.06
N ASN A 171 -7.77 -13.94 11.06
CA ASN A 171 -7.73 -13.39 9.71
C ASN A 171 -8.52 -14.29 8.76
N TYR A 172 -9.33 -13.68 7.90
CA TYR A 172 -10.16 -14.37 6.92
C TYR A 172 -9.70 -13.99 5.52
N TYR A 173 -9.23 -14.98 4.75
CA TYR A 173 -8.76 -14.80 3.37
C TYR A 173 -9.77 -15.38 2.40
N ALA A 174 -10.27 -14.55 1.47
CA ALA A 174 -11.17 -14.97 0.41
C ALA A 174 -10.40 -15.19 -0.89
N LYS A 175 -10.84 -16.20 -1.65
CA LYS A 175 -10.33 -16.46 -3.00
C LYS A 175 -10.59 -15.23 -3.90
N ASP A 176 -9.61 -14.91 -4.74
CA ASP A 176 -9.59 -13.80 -5.70
C ASP A 176 -9.70 -12.40 -5.09
N VAL A 177 -9.58 -12.26 -3.76
CA VAL A 177 -9.66 -10.96 -3.07
C VAL A 177 -8.50 -10.73 -2.11
N GLY A 178 -8.13 -11.72 -1.31
CA GLY A 178 -7.17 -11.52 -0.22
C GLY A 178 -7.82 -11.47 1.15
N LEU A 179 -7.26 -10.67 2.05
CA LEU A 179 -7.80 -10.46 3.40
C LEU A 179 -9.15 -9.74 3.31
N VAL A 180 -10.21 -10.33 3.85
CA VAL A 180 -11.55 -9.71 3.87
C VAL A 180 -12.02 -9.32 5.26
N LYS A 181 -11.41 -9.89 6.31
CA LYS A 181 -11.73 -9.54 7.68
C LYS A 181 -10.59 -9.90 8.64
N THR A 182 -10.40 -9.06 9.64
CA THR A 182 -9.58 -9.33 10.82
C THR A 182 -10.41 -9.10 12.07
N ILE A 183 -10.26 -9.97 13.07
CA ILE A 183 -10.82 -9.81 14.41
C ILE A 183 -9.68 -9.99 15.40
N SER A 184 -9.41 -8.99 16.22
CA SER A 184 -8.44 -9.06 17.31
C SER A 184 -9.17 -8.94 18.65
N SER A 185 -8.89 -9.86 19.56
CA SER A 185 -9.60 -9.98 20.83
C SER A 185 -8.64 -10.35 21.96
N GLY A 186 -8.94 -9.89 23.16
CA GLY A 186 -8.19 -10.20 24.38
C GLY A 186 -9.00 -9.85 25.62
N GLU A 187 -8.34 -9.64 26.76
CA GLU A 187 -9.04 -9.30 28.00
C GLU A 187 -9.74 -7.94 27.87
N GLY A 188 -11.07 -7.96 27.83
CA GLY A 188 -11.90 -6.75 27.84
C GLY A 188 -12.02 -6.01 26.50
N TYR A 189 -11.51 -6.56 25.39
CA TYR A 189 -11.65 -5.96 24.07
C TYR A 189 -11.89 -7.00 22.96
N GLU A 190 -12.65 -6.58 21.95
CA GLU A 190 -12.75 -7.23 20.65
C GLU A 190 -12.90 -6.12 19.61
N VAL A 191 -12.00 -6.10 18.63
CA VAL A 191 -11.93 -5.10 17.58
C VAL A 191 -11.93 -5.83 16.25
N SER A 192 -12.58 -5.26 15.24
CA SER A 192 -12.59 -5.89 13.91
C SER A 192 -12.51 -4.88 12.78
N SER A 193 -11.94 -5.34 11.66
CA SER A 193 -11.86 -4.64 10.39
C SER A 193 -12.47 -5.54 9.33
N THR A 194 -13.45 -5.07 8.57
CA THR A 194 -14.15 -5.85 7.53
C THR A 194 -14.09 -5.11 6.21
N LEU A 195 -13.70 -5.79 5.14
CA LEU A 195 -13.61 -5.22 3.80
C LEU A 195 -14.94 -4.57 3.40
N SER A 196 -14.87 -3.36 2.87
CA SER A 196 -16.04 -2.55 2.52
C SER A 196 -16.00 -1.97 1.10
N SER A 197 -14.83 -1.87 0.49
CA SER A 197 -14.69 -1.57 -0.94
C SER A 197 -13.40 -2.15 -1.51
N VAL A 198 -13.43 -2.46 -2.81
CA VAL A 198 -12.26 -2.71 -3.65
C VAL A 198 -12.41 -1.83 -4.87
N GLU A 199 -11.52 -0.87 -5.04
CA GLU A 199 -11.54 0.12 -6.12
C GLU A 199 -10.29 -0.09 -6.99
N ASN A 200 -10.50 -0.52 -8.24
CA ASN A 200 -9.42 -0.79 -9.20
C ASN A 200 -9.13 0.43 -10.07
N ASN A 201 -7.89 0.53 -10.56
CA ASN A 201 -7.40 1.65 -11.38
C ASN A 201 -7.48 3.00 -10.65
N ILE A 202 -7.16 3.01 -9.36
CA ILE A 202 -7.10 4.21 -8.53
C ILE A 202 -5.65 4.45 -8.11
N PRO A 203 -5.07 5.62 -8.43
CA PRO A 203 -3.75 5.99 -7.94
C PRO A 203 -3.82 6.36 -6.45
N LEU A 204 -2.68 6.23 -5.76
CA LEU A 204 -2.48 6.87 -4.47
C LEU A 204 -2.32 8.36 -4.68
N ILE A 205 -3.13 9.17 -4.00
CA ILE A 205 -2.99 10.63 -4.00
C ILE A 205 -2.25 11.05 -2.73
N GLN A 206 -1.14 11.77 -2.89
CA GLN A 206 -0.41 12.40 -1.79
C GLN A 206 -0.34 13.91 -1.99
N THR A 207 -0.08 14.64 -0.90
CA THR A 207 0.19 16.07 -0.95
C THR A 207 1.67 16.29 -0.63
N ILE A 208 2.36 17.03 -1.49
CA ILE A 208 3.71 17.54 -1.21
C ILE A 208 3.61 19.04 -0.92
N THR A 209 4.32 19.48 0.13
CA THR A 209 4.56 20.92 0.35
C THR A 209 5.82 21.31 -0.39
N LEU A 210 5.69 22.13 -1.42
CA LEU A 210 6.83 22.70 -2.13
C LEU A 210 7.20 24.04 -1.51
N PHE A 211 8.49 24.22 -1.28
CA PHE A 211 9.06 25.47 -0.81
C PHE A 211 9.68 26.19 -2.01
N TYR A 212 9.54 27.51 -2.07
CA TYR A 212 10.12 28.30 -3.15
C TYR A 212 10.55 29.69 -2.71
N PRO A 213 11.63 30.24 -3.29
CA PRO A 213 12.11 31.57 -2.95
C PRO A 213 11.18 32.64 -3.52
N THR A 214 11.01 33.72 -2.77
CA THR A 214 10.27 34.91 -3.21
C THR A 214 11.24 36.04 -3.56
N ILE A 215 10.77 37.01 -4.35
CA ILE A 215 11.57 38.16 -4.79
C ILE A 215 12.06 39.06 -3.64
N ASP A 216 11.44 38.98 -2.46
CA ASP A 216 11.81 39.79 -1.29
C ASP A 216 12.87 39.12 -0.40
N GLY A 217 13.28 37.90 -0.73
CA GLY A 217 14.30 37.14 -0.02
C GLY A 217 13.77 36.23 1.09
N SER A 218 12.46 35.93 1.08
CA SER A 218 11.82 34.91 1.94
C SER A 218 11.53 33.62 1.16
N ILE A 219 10.93 32.63 1.82
CA ILE A 219 10.46 31.38 1.23
C ILE A 219 8.95 31.26 1.46
N ASP A 220 8.19 31.02 0.40
CA ASP A 220 6.77 30.68 0.47
C ASP A 220 6.57 29.18 0.28
N THR A 221 5.34 28.70 0.55
CA THR A 221 4.96 27.30 0.36
C THR A 221 3.72 27.17 -0.51
N ILE A 222 3.65 26.06 -1.26
CA ILE A 222 2.45 25.65 -1.97
C ILE A 222 2.25 24.15 -1.81
N ASP A 223 1.02 23.76 -1.50
CA ASP A 223 0.64 22.35 -1.39
C ASP A 223 0.17 21.86 -2.75
N VAL A 224 0.77 20.78 -3.23
CA VAL A 224 0.51 20.20 -4.55
C VAL A 224 0.08 18.76 -4.38
N GLN A 225 -1.00 18.37 -5.05
CA GLN A 225 -1.43 16.98 -5.11
C GLN A 225 -0.65 16.25 -6.19
N ILE A 226 -0.15 15.08 -5.83
CA ILE A 226 0.58 14.18 -6.72
C ILE A 226 -0.10 12.82 -6.71
N GLU A 227 -0.03 12.14 -7.85
CA GLU A 227 -0.65 10.85 -8.07
C GLU A 227 0.44 9.79 -8.29
N PHE A 228 0.30 8.65 -7.63
CA PHE A 228 1.17 7.50 -7.81
C PHE A 228 0.35 6.28 -8.19
N ASN A 229 0.57 5.76 -9.40
CA ASN A 229 0.20 4.40 -9.76
C ASN A 229 1.18 3.40 -9.12
N THR A 230 0.81 2.13 -9.07
CA THR A 230 1.71 1.07 -8.62
C THR A 230 2.98 1.06 -9.48
N ASN A 231 4.13 0.94 -8.81
CA ASN A 231 5.47 1.02 -9.40
C ASN A 231 5.94 2.40 -9.87
N ASP A 232 5.15 3.46 -9.73
CA ASP A 232 5.67 4.82 -9.94
C ASP A 232 6.72 5.14 -8.87
N GLU A 233 7.90 5.59 -9.33
CA GLU A 233 9.01 5.96 -8.46
C GLU A 233 8.92 7.46 -8.06
N PRO A 234 9.28 7.82 -6.81
CA PRO A 234 9.19 9.20 -6.34
C PRO A 234 9.99 10.17 -7.19
N ILE A 235 11.13 9.74 -7.72
CA ILE A 235 12.01 10.55 -8.56
C ILE A 235 11.27 11.10 -9.78
N ASP A 236 10.51 10.26 -10.49
CA ASP A 236 9.84 10.63 -11.73
C ASP A 236 8.70 11.62 -11.44
N VAL A 237 7.89 11.33 -10.41
CA VAL A 237 6.73 12.16 -10.04
C VAL A 237 7.17 13.50 -9.44
N ILE A 238 8.18 13.50 -8.56
CA ILE A 238 8.70 14.74 -7.97
C ILE A 238 9.40 15.59 -9.04
N GLU A 239 10.18 14.98 -9.94
CA GLU A 239 10.80 15.71 -11.05
C GLU A 239 9.74 16.40 -11.92
N GLU A 240 8.70 15.68 -12.34
CA GLU A 240 7.61 16.23 -13.15
C GLU A 240 6.91 17.40 -12.43
N VAL A 241 6.53 17.20 -11.17
CA VAL A 241 5.78 18.19 -10.39
C VAL A 241 6.60 19.46 -10.14
N VAL A 242 7.88 19.32 -9.79
CA VAL A 242 8.75 20.48 -9.56
C VAL A 242 9.02 21.24 -10.87
N LYS A 243 9.15 20.54 -12.00
CA LYS A 243 9.33 21.17 -13.31
C LYS A 243 8.09 21.88 -13.83
N ASP A 244 6.92 21.30 -13.65
CA ASP A 244 5.64 21.92 -14.03
C ASP A 244 5.41 23.24 -13.29
N LEU A 245 6.06 23.39 -12.14
CA LEU A 245 6.05 24.57 -11.31
C LEU A 245 7.26 25.48 -11.55
N SER A 246 7.81 25.47 -12.77
CA SER A 246 8.94 26.29 -13.21
C SER A 246 8.80 27.79 -12.90
N ILE A 247 7.58 28.27 -12.68
CA ILE A 247 7.30 29.65 -12.24
C ILE A 247 7.97 30.03 -10.91
N TYR A 248 8.36 29.03 -10.11
CA TYR A 248 8.99 29.21 -8.80
C TYR A 248 10.52 29.05 -8.85
N GLU A 249 11.09 28.78 -10.02
CA GLU A 249 12.53 28.76 -10.32
C GLU A 249 13.40 27.87 -9.39
N VAL A 250 12.83 26.83 -8.78
CA VAL A 250 13.59 25.88 -7.94
C VAL A 250 14.40 24.90 -8.80
N LEU A 251 13.77 24.26 -9.81
CA LEU A 251 14.46 23.51 -10.85
C LEU A 251 14.17 24.14 -12.21
N SER A 252 15.18 24.19 -13.08
CA SER A 252 14.93 24.54 -14.48
C SER A 252 14.24 23.39 -15.20
N SER A 253 13.63 23.68 -16.35
CA SER A 253 13.02 22.65 -17.19
C SER A 253 14.03 21.64 -17.76
N ASN A 254 15.32 21.98 -17.80
CA ASN A 254 16.39 21.11 -18.29
C ASN A 254 17.11 20.35 -17.18
N THR A 255 17.04 20.80 -15.93
CA THR A 255 17.57 20.06 -14.78
C THR A 255 16.96 18.66 -14.72
N LYS A 256 17.76 17.65 -14.47
CA LYS A 256 17.30 16.28 -14.22
C LYS A 256 17.67 15.87 -12.82
N ILE A 257 16.86 15.01 -12.23
CA ILE A 257 17.19 14.25 -11.04
C ILE A 257 17.77 12.93 -11.54
N ASN A 258 19.08 12.76 -11.36
CA ASN A 258 19.79 11.54 -11.75
C ASN A 258 19.51 10.42 -10.74
N GLU A 259 19.38 10.77 -9.46
CA GLU A 259 19.13 9.85 -8.36
C GLU A 259 18.36 10.55 -7.22
N LEU A 260 17.44 9.84 -6.58
CA LEU A 260 16.74 10.28 -5.37
C LEU A 260 16.40 9.05 -4.53
N TYR A 261 16.93 8.97 -3.31
CA TYR A 261 16.60 7.90 -2.40
C TYR A 261 16.61 8.35 -0.93
N PHE A 262 15.84 7.62 -0.12
CA PHE A 262 15.86 7.73 1.34
C PHE A 262 16.87 6.72 1.93
N ASP A 263 17.80 7.21 2.73
CA ASP A 263 18.70 6.36 3.52
C ASP A 263 18.08 6.10 4.90
N GLU A 264 17.71 4.84 5.15
CA GLU A 264 17.08 4.44 6.41
C GLU A 264 18.06 4.40 7.59
N GLU A 265 19.35 4.11 7.36
CA GLU A 265 20.35 4.00 8.42
C GLU A 265 20.76 5.40 8.94
N GLU A 266 20.94 6.35 8.03
CA GLU A 266 21.30 7.74 8.35
C GLU A 266 20.06 8.62 8.60
N ASN A 267 18.87 8.15 8.23
CA ASN A 267 17.62 8.91 8.27
C ASN A 267 17.76 10.25 7.52
N SER A 268 18.28 10.16 6.31
CA SER A 268 18.60 11.28 5.41
C SER A 268 18.04 11.02 4.01
N VAL A 269 18.02 12.06 3.18
CA VAL A 269 17.67 11.94 1.75
C VAL A 269 18.85 12.35 0.91
N HIS A 270 19.10 11.60 -0.15
CA HIS A 270 20.15 11.87 -1.12
C HIS A 270 19.51 12.20 -2.45
N ILE A 271 19.96 13.30 -3.06
CA ILE A 271 19.55 13.72 -4.39
C ILE A 271 20.78 14.07 -5.24
N ASP A 272 20.87 13.46 -6.42
CA ASP A 272 21.85 13.82 -7.44
C ASP A 272 21.14 14.54 -8.59
N LEU A 273 21.63 15.73 -8.93
CA LEU A 273 21.07 16.56 -9.99
C LEU A 273 22.05 16.69 -11.15
N SER A 274 21.54 16.90 -12.36
CA SER A 274 22.36 17.25 -13.51
C SER A 274 23.01 18.63 -13.32
N LYS A 275 24.19 18.86 -13.91
CA LYS A 275 24.88 20.16 -13.92
C LYS A 275 24.03 21.38 -14.32
N GLU A 276 22.97 21.17 -15.11
CA GLU A 276 22.03 22.22 -15.52
C GLU A 276 21.43 22.96 -14.32
N PHE A 277 21.28 22.27 -13.17
CA PHE A 277 20.86 22.88 -11.92
C PHE A 277 21.75 24.05 -11.50
N ILE A 278 23.06 23.98 -11.74
CA ILE A 278 23.99 25.07 -11.46
C ILE A 278 24.07 26.02 -12.65
N THR A 279 24.28 25.49 -13.86
CA THR A 279 24.66 26.33 -15.01
C THR A 279 23.51 27.19 -15.54
N GLU A 280 22.26 26.78 -15.30
CA GLU A 280 21.07 27.54 -15.70
C GLU A 280 20.49 28.38 -14.56
N MET A 281 20.99 28.20 -13.34
CA MET A 281 20.62 29.03 -12.21
C MET A 281 21.16 30.45 -12.42
N ASN A 282 20.27 31.37 -12.78
CA ASN A 282 20.61 32.76 -12.96
C ASN A 282 20.40 33.55 -11.64
N ALA A 283 21.09 33.13 -10.59
CA ALA A 283 20.96 33.67 -9.25
C ALA A 283 22.29 34.23 -8.71
N GLY A 284 22.21 35.28 -7.89
CA GLY A 284 23.32 35.66 -7.03
C GLY A 284 23.37 34.79 -5.77
N ALA A 285 24.50 34.78 -5.07
CA ALA A 285 24.76 33.95 -3.88
C ALA A 285 23.60 33.87 -2.87
N SER A 286 22.94 35.00 -2.56
CA SER A 286 21.84 35.03 -1.61
C SER A 286 20.58 34.31 -2.10
N PHE A 287 20.26 34.41 -3.39
CA PHE A 287 19.07 33.78 -3.95
C PHE A 287 19.32 32.30 -4.26
N GLU A 288 20.55 31.96 -4.67
CA GLU A 288 21.04 30.58 -4.78
C GLU A 288 20.90 29.82 -3.45
N ALA A 289 21.28 30.44 -2.33
CA ALA A 289 21.08 29.84 -1.00
C ALA A 289 19.60 29.56 -0.69
N LEU A 290 18.68 30.43 -1.14
CA LEU A 290 17.24 30.21 -0.95
C LEU A 290 16.70 29.08 -1.86
N ILE A 291 17.24 28.92 -3.07
CA ILE A 291 16.89 27.79 -3.95
C ILE A 291 17.34 26.47 -3.31
N LEU A 292 18.57 26.39 -2.82
CA LEU A 292 19.09 25.20 -2.12
C LEU A 292 18.27 24.90 -0.85
N GLN A 293 17.93 25.92 -0.06
CA GLN A 293 17.08 25.75 1.11
C GLN A 293 15.67 25.29 0.75
N SER A 294 15.10 25.80 -0.35
CA SER A 294 13.78 25.42 -0.85
C SER A 294 13.74 23.95 -1.27
N LEU A 295 14.76 23.49 -2.00
CA LEU A 295 14.91 22.07 -2.35
C LEU A 295 15.07 21.20 -1.09
N THR A 296 15.96 21.61 -0.18
CA THR A 296 16.22 20.92 1.09
C THR A 296 14.96 20.79 1.94
N ASN A 297 14.20 21.88 2.10
CA ASN A 297 12.96 21.88 2.87
C ASN A 297 11.88 21.05 2.21
N THR A 298 11.78 21.06 0.87
CA THR A 298 10.80 20.26 0.14
C THR A 298 11.04 18.77 0.36
N LEU A 299 12.27 18.30 0.14
CA LEU A 299 12.61 16.89 0.32
C LEU A 299 12.59 16.48 1.80
N GLY A 300 13.16 17.31 2.67
CA GLY A 300 13.14 17.09 4.11
C GLY A 300 11.73 17.01 4.69
N ASN A 301 10.81 17.87 4.21
CA ASN A 301 9.41 17.81 4.59
C ASN A 301 8.71 16.55 4.06
N TYR A 302 8.91 16.21 2.78
CA TYR A 302 8.27 15.05 2.17
C TYR A 302 8.69 13.74 2.85
N TYR A 303 10.00 13.53 3.03
CA TYR A 303 10.55 12.31 3.63
C TYR A 303 10.55 12.33 5.17
N GLY A 304 10.30 13.47 5.80
CA GLY A 304 10.32 13.61 7.27
C GLY A 304 11.73 13.55 7.87
N VAL A 305 12.74 14.01 7.14
CA VAL A 305 14.16 14.02 7.57
C VAL A 305 14.66 15.43 7.87
N GLN A 306 15.81 15.54 8.53
CA GLN A 306 16.48 16.83 8.79
C GLN A 306 17.66 17.11 7.87
N GLU A 307 18.21 16.08 7.25
CA GLU A 307 19.45 16.15 6.47
C GLU A 307 19.18 15.72 5.03
N VAL A 308 19.58 16.57 4.08
CA VAL A 308 19.48 16.30 2.64
C VAL A 308 20.86 16.48 2.01
N TYR A 309 21.35 15.44 1.36
CA TYR A 309 22.62 15.43 0.63
C TYR A 309 22.37 15.76 -0.83
N ILE A 310 23.02 16.82 -1.32
CA ILE A 310 22.83 17.32 -2.68
C ILE A 310 24.15 17.15 -3.45
N THR A 311 24.11 16.38 -4.52
CA THR A 311 25.24 16.16 -5.42
C THR A 311 24.90 16.58 -6.85
N ILE A 312 25.95 16.76 -7.66
CA ILE A 312 25.84 17.17 -9.07
C ILE A 312 26.66 16.22 -9.94
N ASP A 313 25.98 15.47 -10.82
CA ASP A 313 26.57 14.45 -11.68
C ASP A 313 27.51 13.49 -10.89
N GLY A 314 27.10 13.12 -9.67
CA GLY A 314 27.84 12.26 -8.74
C GLY A 314 29.00 12.93 -7.98
N GLY A 315 29.21 14.24 -8.16
CA GLY A 315 30.20 15.04 -7.43
C GLY A 315 29.58 15.96 -6.37
N PRO A 316 30.40 16.61 -5.53
CA PRO A 316 29.90 17.61 -4.58
C PRO A 316 29.25 18.80 -5.31
N TYR A 317 28.35 19.50 -4.62
CA TYR A 317 27.79 20.74 -5.15
C TYR A 317 28.84 21.86 -5.11
N GLU A 318 29.19 22.38 -6.29
CA GLU A 318 30.11 23.51 -6.42
C GLU A 318 29.60 24.50 -7.48
N SER A 319 29.24 25.71 -7.04
CA SER A 319 28.84 26.82 -7.90
C SER A 319 29.87 27.95 -7.86
N GLY A 320 29.57 29.07 -8.53
CA GLY A 320 30.36 30.30 -8.43
C GLY A 320 30.30 31.00 -7.05
N HIS A 321 29.39 30.59 -6.16
CA HIS A 321 29.13 31.27 -4.88
C HIS A 321 29.15 30.35 -3.65
N ILE A 322 28.71 29.09 -3.81
CA ILE A 322 28.51 28.14 -2.72
C ILE A 322 29.22 26.84 -3.06
N ILE A 323 29.83 26.25 -2.04
CA ILE A 323 30.42 24.90 -2.07
C ILE A 323 29.76 24.14 -0.93
N ILE A 324 29.23 22.96 -1.22
CA ILE A 324 28.84 21.97 -0.21
C ILE A 324 29.85 20.84 -0.35
N GLU A 325 30.64 20.62 0.69
CA GLU A 325 31.72 19.64 0.66
C GLU A 325 31.17 18.21 0.56
N GLU A 326 31.98 17.27 0.08
CA GLU A 326 31.59 15.86 0.02
C GLU A 326 31.20 15.34 1.41
N GLY A 327 29.99 14.80 1.54
CA GLY A 327 29.45 14.32 2.82
C GLY A 327 28.94 15.41 3.76
N GLU A 328 28.85 16.67 3.31
CA GLU A 328 28.20 17.75 4.05
C GLU A 328 26.68 17.77 3.72
N PRO A 329 25.79 17.61 4.71
CA PRO A 329 24.35 17.70 4.48
C PRO A 329 23.88 19.16 4.43
N SER A 330 22.89 19.42 3.56
CA SER A 330 22.02 20.58 3.69
C SER A 330 20.96 20.32 4.75
N ILE A 331 20.79 21.26 5.68
CA ILE A 331 19.90 21.10 6.83
C ILE A 331 18.55 21.77 6.58
N VAL A 332 17.48 21.06 6.93
CA VAL A 332 16.12 21.61 6.91
C VAL A 332 16.03 22.81 7.86
N ASN A 333 15.57 23.95 7.33
CA ASN A 333 15.44 25.18 8.09
C ASN A 333 14.23 26.01 7.62
N TYR A 334 13.32 26.30 8.55
CA TYR A 334 12.09 27.03 8.29
C TYR A 334 12.12 28.50 8.74
N ASP A 335 13.26 29.04 9.19
CA ASP A 335 13.38 30.41 9.73
C ASP A 335 12.97 31.50 8.73
N ASN A 336 13.23 31.28 7.44
CA ASN A 336 12.89 32.20 6.34
C ASN A 336 11.54 31.88 5.69
N VAL A 337 10.80 30.90 6.20
CA VAL A 337 9.53 30.48 5.62
C VAL A 337 8.41 31.36 6.16
N ASN A 338 7.69 32.02 5.25
CA ASN A 338 6.54 32.81 5.62
C ASN A 338 5.42 31.93 6.18
N PRO A 339 4.63 32.41 7.14
CA PRO A 339 3.47 31.67 7.64
C PRO A 339 2.51 31.36 6.48
N LYS A 340 1.97 30.13 6.43
CA LYS A 340 0.87 29.79 5.52
C LYS A 340 -0.32 30.72 5.80
N GLU A 341 -0.81 31.41 4.76
CA GLU A 341 -1.98 32.30 4.84
C GLU A 341 -3.29 31.55 5.15
#